data_AF-A0A9D1QT19-F1
#
_entry.id   AF-A0A9D1QT19-F1
#
_cell.length_a   1.000
_cell.length_b   1.000
_cell.length_c   1.000
_cell.angle_alpha   90.00
_cell.angle_beta   90.00
_cell.angle_gamma   90.00
#
_symmetry.space_group_name_H-M   'P 1'
#
loop_
_entity.id
_entity.type
_entity.pdbx_description
1 polymer ?
#
loop_
_entity_poly.entity_id
_entity_poly.type
_entity_poly.pdbx_seq_one_letter_code
_entity_poly.pdbx_strand_id
1 'polypeptide(L)' 'METTIRKIGNSVGAIIPSELDAKAGDKYQIVKINETFVLTPVQVDLFSDPAAWTGFRDSISKEDDEWDAVSD' A
#
# COMPACT_ATOMS: atom_id res chain seq x y z
N MET A 1 -14.42 -4.51 16.56
CA MET A 1 -13.20 -3.93 17.14
C MET A 1 -13.45 -2.45 17.33
N GLU A 2 -13.05 -1.91 18.48
CA GLU A 2 -13.32 -0.52 18.84
C GLU A 2 -12.01 0.16 19.26
N THR A 3 -11.90 1.46 18.98
CA THR A 3 -10.78 2.29 19.41
C THR A 3 -11.28 3.67 19.78
N THR A 4 -10.45 4.44 20.50
CA THR A 4 -10.78 5.79 20.93
C THR A 4 -9.83 6.79 20.29
N ILE A 5 -10.38 7.88 19.77
CA ILE A 5 -9.59 9.01 19.29
C ILE A 5 -9.03 9.76 20.50
N ARG A 6 -7.71 9.98 20.53
CA ARG A 6 -7.00 10.70 21.59
C ARG A 6 -6.33 11.95 21.06
N LYS A 7 -6.19 12.98 21.91
CA LYS A 7 -5.44 14.19 21.59
C LYS A 7 -3.95 13.88 21.58
N ILE A 8 -3.26 14.31 20.52
CA ILE A 8 -1.81 14.17 20.33
C ILE A 8 -1.27 15.54 19.91
N GLY A 9 -0.67 16.27 20.86
CA GLY A 9 -0.25 17.65 20.63
C GLY A 9 -1.42 18.56 20.20
N ASN A 10 -1.30 19.17 19.03
CA ASN A 10 -2.34 20.01 18.41
C ASN A 10 -3.30 19.23 17.49
N SER A 11 -3.17 17.91 17.44
CA SER A 11 -3.95 17.02 16.57
C SER A 11 -4.69 15.95 17.38
N VAL A 12 -5.39 15.07 16.68
CA VAL A 12 -5.99 13.86 17.23
C VAL A 12 -5.50 12.63 16.47
N GLY A 13 -5.46 11.47 17.13
CA GLY A 13 -5.10 10.21 16.52
C GLY A 13 -5.95 9.06 17.03
N ALA A 14 -6.15 8.04 16.20
CA ALA A 14 -6.75 6.78 16.60
C ALA A 14 -5.65 5.74 16.81
N ILE A 15 -5.81 4.87 17.81
CA ILE A 15 -4.91 3.73 18.01
C ILE A 15 -5.39 2.61 17.09
N ILE A 16 -4.54 2.17 16.16
CA ILE A 16 -4.81 1.02 15.31
C ILE A 16 -4.37 -0.24 16.06
N PRO A 17 -5.28 -1.19 16.34
CA PRO A 17 -4.94 -2.42 17.03
C PRO A 17 -3.95 -3.28 16.23
N SER A 18 -3.07 -3.99 16.94
CA SER A 18 -1.97 -4.74 16.32
C SER A 18 -2.44 -5.87 15.41
N GLU A 19 -3.66 -6.37 15.59
CA GLU A 19 -4.26 -7.42 14.76
C GLU A 19 -4.58 -6.94 13.33
N LEU A 20 -4.47 -5.63 13.04
CA LEU A 20 -4.63 -5.04 11.71
C LEU A 20 -3.29 -4.86 10.97
N ASP A 21 -2.17 -5.29 11.57
CA ASP A 21 -0.81 -5.29 10.97
C ASP A 21 -0.32 -3.93 10.43
N ALA A 22 -0.89 -2.82 10.89
CA ALA A 22 -0.42 -1.48 10.54
C ALA A 22 0.93 -1.18 11.21
N LYS A 23 1.90 -0.66 10.44
CA LYS A 23 3.25 -0.38 10.94
C LYS A 23 3.46 1.11 11.17
N ALA A 24 4.28 1.43 12.17
CA ALA A 24 4.72 2.80 12.39
C ALA A 24 5.50 3.30 11.16
N GLY A 25 5.06 4.42 10.59
CA GLY A 25 5.64 5.00 9.38
C GLY A 25 4.84 4.75 8.10
N ASP A 26 3.87 3.82 8.12
CA ASP A 26 2.95 3.63 7.01
C ASP A 26 2.17 4.93 6.73
N LYS A 27 2.01 5.25 5.45
CA LYS A 27 1.26 6.42 5.00
C LYS A 27 -0.11 5.97 4.51
N TYR A 28 -1.15 6.69 4.92
CA TYR A 28 -2.51 6.46 4.48
C TYR A 28 -3.12 7.76 3.97
N GLN A 29 -3.86 7.68 2.87
CA GLN A 29 -4.79 8.72 2.49
C GLN A 29 -6.04 8.58 3.35
N ILE A 30 -6.49 9.68 3.94
CA ILE A 30 -7.70 9.72 4.77
C ILE A 30 -8.78 10.44 3.98
N VAL A 31 -9.92 9.78 3.78
CA VAL A 31 -11.12 10.37 3.19
C VAL A 31 -12.29 10.20 4.15
N LYS A 32 -13.11 11.25 4.30
CA LYS A 32 -14.35 11.19 5.08
C LYS A 32 -15.53 11.01 4.14
N ILE A 33 -16.32 9.97 4.37
CA ILE A 33 -17.59 9.71 3.67
C ILE A 33 -18.68 9.65 4.74
N ASN A 34 -19.58 10.64 4.75
CA ASN A 34 -20.57 10.83 5.82
C ASN A 34 -19.90 10.87 7.21
N GLU A 35 -20.20 9.92 8.09
CA GLU A 35 -19.61 9.80 9.44
C GLU A 35 -18.45 8.80 9.51
N THR A 36 -18.05 8.24 8.37
CA THR A 36 -17.01 7.21 8.29
C THR A 36 -15.70 7.80 7.78
N PHE A 37 -14.60 7.43 8.43
CA PHE A 37 -13.25 7.65 7.91
C PHE A 37 -12.77 6.40 7.19
N VAL A 38 -12.30 6.57 5.96
CA VAL A 38 -11.67 5.53 5.15
C VAL A 38 -10.18 5.84 5.07
N LEU A 39 -9.36 4.86 5.45
CA LEU A 39 -7.91 4.93 5.36
C LEU A 39 -7.46 3.99 4.24
N THR A 40 -6.86 4.56 3.20
CA THR A 40 -6.30 3.78 2.08
C THR A 40 -4.78 3.86 2.13
N PRO A 41 -4.05 2.73 2.17
CA PRO A 41 -2.59 2.75 2.14
C PRO A 41 -2.10 3.54 0.92
N VAL A 42 -1.14 4.43 1.12
CA VAL A 42 -0.43 5.09 0.03
C VAL A 42 0.61 4.09 -0.47
N GLN A 43 0.28 3.39 -1.54
CA GLN A 43 1.28 2.59 -2.27
C GLN A 43 2.21 3.54 -3.01
N VAL A 44 3.51 3.28 -2.89
CA VAL A 44 4.48 3.89 -3.78
C VAL A 44 4.24 3.28 -5.16
N ASP A 45 4.18 4.11 -6.20
CA ASP A 45 3.99 3.64 -7.57
C ASP A 45 5.03 2.54 -7.88
N LEU A 46 4.55 1.38 -8.34
CA LEU A 46 5.38 0.20 -8.63
C LEU A 46 6.51 0.53 -9.62
N PHE A 47 6.32 1.54 -10.46
CA PHE A 47 7.29 1.97 -11.47
C PHE A 47 8.12 3.19 -11.03
N SER A 48 7.92 3.69 -9.80
CA SER A 48 8.61 4.89 -9.32
C SER A 48 10.08 4.68 -8.95
N ASP A 49 10.52 3.43 -8.78
CA ASP A 49 11.92 3.10 -8.53
C ASP A 49 12.52 2.35 -9.73
N PRO A 50 13.13 3.05 -10.71
CA PRO A 50 13.79 2.43 -11.84
C PRO A 50 14.90 1.43 -11.45
N ALA A 51 15.52 1.60 -10.28
CA ALA A 51 16.58 0.70 -9.84
C ALA A 51 16.04 -0.68 -9.47
N ALA A 52 14.83 -0.75 -8.91
CA ALA A 52 14.15 -2.00 -8.59
C ALA A 52 13.84 -2.86 -9.83
N TRP A 53 13.82 -2.25 -11.03
CA TRP A 53 13.57 -2.94 -12.30
C TRP A 53 14.86 -3.38 -13.03
N THR A 54 16.02 -3.15 -12.43
CA THR A 54 17.31 -3.55 -13.03
C THR A 54 17.38 -5.07 -13.15
N GLY A 55 17.62 -5.59 -14.36
CA GLY A 55 17.69 -7.02 -14.63
C GLY A 55 16.34 -7.72 -14.78
N PHE A 56 15.21 -6.99 -14.66
CA PHE A 56 13.88 -7.57 -14.87
C PHE A 56 13.74 -8.23 -16.24
N ARG A 57 14.20 -7.56 -17.31
CA ARG A 57 14.17 -8.11 -18.67
C ARG A 57 14.99 -9.39 -18.81
N ASP A 58 16.10 -9.50 -18.08
CA ASP A 58 16.96 -10.67 -18.10
C ASP A 58 16.40 -11.81 -17.23
N SER A 59 15.41 -11.53 -16.39
CA SER A 59 14.72 -12.51 -15.54
C SER A 59 13.51 -13.16 -16.20
N ILE A 60 13.05 -12.63 -17.34
CA ILE A 60 11.97 -13.22 -18.13
C ILE A 60 12.46 -14.55 -18.70
N SER A 61 11.76 -15.62 -18.39
CA SER A 61 12.10 -16.96 -18.87
C SER A 61 11.49 -17.22 -20.24
N LYS A 62 12.03 -18.22 -20.94
CA LYS A 62 11.48 -18.70 -22.20
C LYS A 62 10.04 -19.21 -22.04
N GLU A 63 9.70 -19.73 -20.86
CA GLU A 63 8.33 -20.16 -20.56
C GLU A 63 7.39 -18.94 -20.47
N ASP A 64 7.82 -17.84 -19.84
CA ASP A 64 7.04 -16.60 -19.78
C ASP A 64 6.76 -16.03 -21.18
N ASP A 65 7.79 -16.02 -22.06
CA ASP A 65 7.64 -15.61 -23.46
C ASP A 65 6.67 -16.51 -24.24
N GLU A 66 6.67 -17.82 -23.96
CA GLU A 66 5.77 -18.77 -24.59
C GLU A 66 4.32 -18.57 -24.13
N TRP A 67 4.07 -18.27 -22.85
CA TRP A 67 2.73 -17.94 -22.34
C TRP A 67 2.17 -16.65 -22.96
N ASP A 68 3.01 -15.62 -23.12
CA ASP A 68 2.60 -14.35 -23.74
C ASP A 68 2.26 -14.53 -25.24
N ALA A 69 3.01 -15.39 -25.94
CA ALA A 69 2.81 -15.69 -27.36
C ALA A 69 1.59 -16.57 -27.68
N VAL A 70 0.99 -17.24 -26.68
CA VAL A 70 -0.19 -18.12 -26.87
C VAL A 70 -1.50 -17.32 -26.97
N SER A 71 -1.45 -16.00 -26.82
CA SER A 71 -2.63 -15.12 -26.82
C SER A 71 -3.00 -14.48 -28.18
N ASP A 72 -2.47 -15.00 -29.30
CA ASP A 72 -2.84 -14.60 -30.68
C ASP A 72 -3.50 -15.73 -31.49
#